data_AF-A0A6G8FHJ7-F1
#
_entry.id   AF-A0A6G8FHJ7-F1
#
_cell.length_a   1.000
_cell.length_b   1.000
_cell.length_c   1.000
_cell.angle_alpha   90.00
_cell.angle_beta   90.00
_cell.angle_gamma   90.00
#
_symmetry.space_group_name_H-M   'P 1'
#
loop_
_entity.id
_entity.type
_entity.pdbx_description
1 polymer ?
#
loop_
_entity_poly.entity_id
_entity_poly.type
_entity_poly.pdbx_seq_one_letter_code
_entity_poly.pdbx_strand_id
1 'polypeptide(L)'
;MKTIPLSEFKVNPSKFMAEEITVTKNGKPLSVVTPVAADAQQPDLDGIKFGIKLIASMMTDEEVDNAKQEIAQLREQTVEAANG
;
A
#
# COMPACT_ATOMS: atom_id res chain seq x y z
N MET A 1 9.67 -10.12 -16.11
CA MET A 1 8.48 -9.28 -15.88
C MET A 1 7.24 -10.15 -15.96
N LYS A 2 6.57 -10.38 -14.83
CA LYS A 2 5.38 -11.24 -14.72
C LYS A 2 4.12 -10.37 -14.57
N THR A 3 3.02 -10.74 -15.21
CA THR A 3 1.76 -10.00 -15.10
C THR A 3 0.77 -10.76 -14.24
N ILE A 4 0.17 -10.11 -13.25
CA ILE A 4 -0.82 -10.72 -12.36
C ILE A 4 -2.08 -9.85 -12.21
N PRO A 5 -3.26 -10.45 -11.96
CA PRO A 5 -4.47 -9.72 -11.61
C PRO A 5 -4.35 -9.03 -10.25
N LEU A 6 -4.97 -7.87 -10.10
CA LEU A 6 -5.05 -7.13 -8.84
C LEU A 6 -5.62 -8.00 -7.72
N SER A 7 -6.63 -8.84 -8.02
CA SER A 7 -7.22 -9.77 -7.08
C SER A 7 -6.22 -10.79 -6.52
N GLU A 8 -5.28 -11.25 -7.33
CA GLU A 8 -4.22 -12.17 -6.87
C GLU A 8 -3.18 -11.43 -6.02
N PHE A 9 -2.82 -10.21 -6.43
CA PHE A 9 -1.92 -9.36 -5.65
C PHE A 9 -2.51 -9.00 -4.27
N LYS A 10 -3.82 -8.78 -4.16
CA LYS A 10 -4.51 -8.46 -2.89
C LYS A 10 -4.35 -9.56 -1.84
N VAL A 11 -4.38 -10.83 -2.26
CA VAL A 11 -4.39 -11.98 -1.35
C VAL A 11 -3.03 -12.18 -0.70
N ASN A 12 -1.93 -11.93 -1.43
CA ASN A 12 -0.59 -12.14 -0.91
C ASN A 12 0.45 -11.23 -1.58
N PRO A 13 0.45 -9.92 -1.27
CA PRO A 13 1.32 -8.95 -1.94
C PRO A 13 2.81 -9.21 -1.66
N SER A 14 3.16 -9.71 -0.48
CA SER A 14 4.54 -10.02 -0.09
C SER A 14 5.19 -11.11 -0.95
N LYS A 15 4.41 -12.06 -1.49
CA LYS A 15 4.89 -13.07 -2.43
C LYS A 15 5.49 -12.46 -3.71
N PHE A 16 5.06 -11.25 -4.08
CA PHE A 16 5.42 -10.62 -5.34
C PHE A 16 6.42 -9.46 -5.19
N MET A 17 6.81 -9.12 -3.95
CA MET A 17 7.74 -8.02 -3.67
C MET A 17 9.20 -8.35 -4.02
N ALA A 18 9.51 -9.62 -4.33
CA ALA A 18 10.86 -10.09 -4.62
C ALA A 18 11.23 -10.04 -6.12
N GLU A 19 10.27 -9.75 -7.00
CA GLU A 19 10.45 -9.74 -8.45
C GLU A 19 9.66 -8.59 -9.09
N GLU A 20 10.08 -8.14 -10.27
CA GLU A 20 9.35 -7.09 -10.99
C GLU A 20 8.07 -7.66 -11.62
N ILE A 21 6.92 -7.16 -11.16
CA ILE A 21 5.59 -7.60 -11.62
C ILE A 21 4.75 -6.45 -12.16
N THR A 22 3.88 -6.74 -13.12
CA THR A 22 2.81 -5.84 -13.56
C THR A 22 1.49 -6.27 -12.97
N VAL A 23 0.88 -5.41 -12.17
CA VAL A 23 -0.47 -5.61 -11.64
C VAL A 23 -1.48 -5.08 -12.65
N THR A 24 -2.52 -5.87 -12.92
CA THR A 24 -3.58 -5.54 -13.88
C THR A 24 -4.95 -5.50 -13.20
N LYS A 25 -5.84 -4.60 -13.64
CA LYS A 25 -7.24 -4.55 -13.21
C LYS A 25 -8.12 -4.67 -14.45
N ASN A 26 -8.98 -5.69 -14.50
CA ASN A 26 -9.85 -5.98 -15.65
C ASN A 26 -9.07 -6.09 -16.97
N GLY A 27 -7.91 -6.77 -16.94
CA GLY A 27 -7.04 -6.96 -18.10
C GLY A 27 -6.25 -5.73 -18.55
N LYS A 28 -6.43 -4.58 -17.90
CA LYS A 28 -5.65 -3.36 -18.18
C LYS A 28 -4.47 -3.23 -17.22
N PRO A 29 -3.27 -2.81 -17.68
CA PRO A 29 -2.15 -2.50 -16.80
C PRO A 29 -2.56 -1.42 -15.82
N LEU A 30 -2.43 -1.72 -14.53
CA LEU A 30 -2.67 -0.76 -13.46
C LEU A 30 -1.35 -0.18 -12.97
N SER A 31 -0.34 -1.03 -12.73
CA SER A 31 0.98 -0.58 -12.30
C SER A 31 2.06 -1.66 -12.41
N VAL A 32 3.31 -1.26 -12.20
CA VAL A 32 4.47 -2.13 -12.03
C VAL A 32 4.95 -2.05 -10.58
N VAL A 33 5.18 -3.20 -9.95
CA VAL A 33 5.83 -3.31 -8.63
C VAL A 33 7.26 -3.75 -8.90
N THR A 34 8.21 -2.99 -8.38
CA THR A 34 9.65 -3.24 -8.53
C THR A 34 10.21 -3.65 -7.17
N PRO A 35 11.04 -4.70 -7.08
CA PRO A 35 11.64 -5.10 -5.81
C PRO A 35 12.56 -4.00 -5.29
N VAL A 36 12.44 -3.67 -4.00
CA VAL A 36 13.39 -2.79 -3.33
C VAL A 36 14.69 -3.58 -3.12
N ALA A 37 15.79 -3.11 -3.70
CA ALA A 37 17.10 -3.72 -3.47
C ALA A 37 17.42 -3.72 -1.97
N ALA A 38 17.92 -4.84 -1.45
CA ALA A 38 18.23 -5.02 -0.02
C ALA A 38 19.26 -4.00 0.51
N ASP A 39 20.01 -3.39 -0.40
CA ASP A 39 21.10 -2.45 -0.22
C ASP A 39 20.71 -0.99 -0.53
N ALA A 40 19.40 -0.71 -0.65
CA ALA A 40 18.90 0.66 -0.75
C ALA A 40 19.21 1.44 0.54
N GLN A 41 20.24 2.29 0.49
CA GLN A 41 20.66 3.19 1.57
C GLN A 41 19.59 4.20 2.01
N GLN A 42 18.50 4.34 1.24
CA GLN A 42 17.37 5.18 1.58
C GLN A 42 16.08 4.37 1.41
N PRO A 43 15.08 4.55 2.30
CA PRO A 43 13.77 3.96 2.09
C PRO A 43 13.26 4.42 0.72
N ASP A 44 12.80 3.49 -0.11
CA ASP A 44 12.14 3.81 -1.37
C ASP A 44 10.79 4.47 -1.08
N LEU A 45 10.84 5.78 -0.82
CA LEU A 45 9.66 6.57 -0.47
C LEU A 45 8.63 6.57 -1.60
N ASP A 46 9.05 6.37 -2.84
CA ASP A 46 8.16 6.29 -3.99
C ASP A 46 7.47 4.93 -4.05
N GLY A 47 8.20 3.83 -3.81
CA GLY A 47 7.65 2.50 -3.61
C GLY A 47 6.68 2.44 -2.42
N ILE A 48 6.99 3.11 -1.30
CA ILE A 48 6.11 3.19 -0.11
C ILE A 48 4.87 4.02 -0.41
N LYS A 49 5.00 5.22 -0.98
CA LYS A 49 3.85 6.05 -1.40
C LYS A 49 2.98 5.32 -2.41
N PHE A 50 3.60 4.55 -3.30
CA PHE A 50 2.90 3.74 -4.28
C PHE A 50 2.14 2.58 -3.61
N GLY A 51 2.76 1.86 -2.67
CA GLY A 51 2.10 0.85 -1.85
C GLY A 51 0.89 1.42 -1.11
N ILE A 52 1.02 2.60 -0.50
CA ILE A 52 -0.07 3.31 0.18
C ILE A 52 -1.18 3.69 -0.82
N LYS A 53 -0.85 4.26 -1.99
CA LYS A 53 -1.84 4.60 -3.03
C LYS A 53 -2.55 3.38 -3.59
N LEU A 54 -1.83 2.27 -3.78
CA LEU A 54 -2.39 1.03 -4.27
C LEU A 54 -3.34 0.44 -3.24
N ILE A 55 -2.95 0.37 -1.97
CA ILE A 55 -3.81 -0.05 -0.84
C ILE A 55 -5.03 0.87 -0.75
N ALA A 56 -4.87 2.19 -0.81
CA ALA A 56 -5.97 3.16 -0.81
C ALA A 56 -6.91 3.00 -2.01
N SER A 57 -6.41 2.60 -3.19
CA SER A 57 -7.22 2.29 -4.37
C SER A 57 -7.94 0.93 -4.29
N MET A 58 -7.56 0.12 -3.30
CA MET A 58 -8.07 -1.21 -3.06
C MET A 58 -9.07 -1.28 -1.91
N MET A 59 -9.06 -0.27 -1.04
CA MET A 59 -10.05 -0.04 0.01
C MET A 59 -11.33 0.52 -0.62
N THR A 60 -12.49 0.01 -0.20
CA THR A 60 -13.76 0.66 -0.51
C THR A 60 -13.81 2.04 0.15
N ASP A 61 -14.67 2.94 -0.33
CA ASP A 61 -14.84 4.27 0.29
C ASP A 61 -15.14 4.14 1.80
N GLU A 62 -15.83 3.07 2.19
CA GLU A 62 -16.14 2.70 3.57
C GLU A 62 -14.89 2.30 4.38
N GLU A 63 -13.99 1.50 3.81
CA GLU A 63 -12.72 1.12 4.46
C GLU A 63 -11.79 2.34 4.62
N VAL A 64 -11.76 3.22 3.61
CA VAL A 64 -10.98 4.47 3.67
C VAL A 64 -11.51 5.40 4.76
N ASP A 65 -12.83 5.54 4.87
CA ASP A 65 -13.43 6.38 5.90
C ASP A 65 -13.24 5.80 7.31
N ASN A 66 -13.29 4.47 7.48
CA ASN A 66 -12.94 3.82 8.75
C ASN A 66 -11.48 4.09 9.14
N ALA A 67 -10.53 3.95 8.21
CA ALA A 67 -9.12 4.22 8.48
C ALA A 67 -8.85 5.70 8.84
N LYS A 68 -9.57 6.65 8.21
CA LYS A 68 -9.50 8.07 8.59
C LYS A 68 -10.03 8.31 10.00
N GLN A 69 -11.13 7.67 10.39
CA GLN A 69 -11.68 7.79 11.74
C GLN A 69 -10.72 7.22 12.79
N GLU A 70 -10.09 6.08 12.51
CA GLU A 70 -9.13 5.45 13.41
C GLU A 70 -7.89 6.34 13.61
N ILE A 71 -7.38 6.96 12.54
CA ILE A 71 -6.28 7.94 12.62
C ILE A 71 -6.69 9.19 13.41
N ALA A 72 -7.94 9.66 13.25
CA ALA A 72 -8.44 10.81 14.00
C ALA A 72 -8.51 10.52 15.50
N GLN A 73 -9.02 9.34 15.89
CA GLN A 73 -9.08 8.90 17.29
C GLN A 73 -7.69 8.72 17.91
N LEU A 74 -6.75 8.13 17.17
CA LEU A 74 -5.36 7.99 17.63
C LEU A 74 -4.69 9.35 17.86
N ARG A 75 -4.98 10.35 17.02
CA ARG A 75 -4.49 11.72 17.20
C ARG A 75 -5.05 12.36 18.47
N GLU A 76 -6.35 12.23 18.72
CA GLU A 76 -6.97 12.76 19.94
C GLU A 76 -6.37 12.13 21.20
N GLN A 77 -6.25 10.80 21.24
CA GLN A 77 -5.62 10.09 22.36
C GLN A 77 -4.15 10.49 22.56
N THR A 78 -3.41 10.73 21.47
CA THR A 78 -2.01 11.17 21.56
C THR A 78 -1.90 12.61 22.09
N VAL A 79 -2.85 13.49 21.76
CA VAL A 79 -2.91 14.86 22.26
C VAL A 79 -3.32 14.89 23.74
N GLU A 80 -4.23 14.01 24.17
CA GLU A 80 -4.58 13.85 25.59
C GLU A 80 -3.40 13.29 26.40
N ALA A 81 -2.70 12.29 25.87
CA ALA A 81 -1.51 11.72 26.53
C ALA A 81 -0.31 12.68 26.60
N ALA A 82 -0.22 13.68 25.71
CA ALA A 82 0.84 14.68 25.71
C ALA A 82 0.57 15.90 26.60
N ASN A 83 -0.68 16.08 27.06
CA ASN A 83 -1.10 17.19 27.92
C ASN A 83 -1.40 16.75 29.37
N GLY A 84 -1.12 15.50 29.73
CA GLY A 84 -1.26 14.91 31.06
C GLY A 84 0.04 14.84 31.84
#